data_AF-A0A958EKT4-F1
#
_entry.id   AF-A0A958EKT4-F1
#
_cell.length_a   1.000
_cell.length_b   1.000
_cell.length_c   1.000
_cell.angle_alpha   90.00
_cell.angle_beta   90.00
_cell.angle_gamma   90.00
#
_symmetry.space_group_name_H-M   'P 1'
#
loop_
_entity.id
_entity.type
_entity.pdbx_description
1 polymer ?
#
loop_
_entity_poly.entity_id
_entity_poly.type
_entity_poly.pdbx_seq_one_letter_code
_entity_poly.pdbx_strand_id
1 'polypeptide(L)'
;MAQKKVNNGLKFTKLFTKNHSNPYDAFDYEKRSSILRNPDGSVLFEQHDIEVPKQWSQVATDILAQKYFRRAGVPQIDEKGKVKKDKNGTVVLGGENSIKQTAHRLAGCWTDWGKKYDYFASDADAKAFYDESAYMLVNQMAAPNSPQWFNTGLYYAYNINGESQGHFYVDPKSGKLTRSKDSYTHPQPHACFIQSVSDDLVNKGGIFDLVTREARLFKYGSGTGSNFSNLRGEGERLAGGGKSSGLMSFLKVNDRAAGAIKSGGTTRRAAKMVCLNLDHPEIENFINWKVIEEQKVAALVAGSKKCKRHLDAILDAANEGNSSDLTINKLLAKAIAKAKADDVPMSYIFRVLQMYEQGFKETDFKTYD
;
A
#
# COMPACT_ATOMS: atom_id res chain seq x y z
N MET A 1 -18.51 9.47 -56.23
CA MET A 1 -18.41 8.18 -55.52
C MET A 1 -17.66 8.43 -54.21
N ALA A 2 -18.32 8.30 -53.07
CA ALA A 2 -17.65 8.47 -51.78
C ALA A 2 -16.67 7.31 -51.56
N GLN A 3 -15.39 7.60 -51.34
CA GLN A 3 -14.41 6.61 -50.92
C GLN A 3 -14.91 5.96 -49.63
N LYS A 4 -15.20 4.65 -49.68
CA LYS A 4 -15.42 3.82 -48.49
C LYS A 4 -14.18 3.97 -47.60
N LYS A 5 -14.29 4.66 -46.46
CA LYS A 5 -13.30 4.59 -45.39
C LYS A 5 -13.11 3.10 -45.06
N VAL A 6 -11.92 2.57 -45.32
CA VAL A 6 -11.56 1.24 -44.85
C VAL A 6 -11.57 1.29 -43.33
N ASN A 7 -12.43 0.49 -42.73
CA ASN A 7 -12.59 0.46 -41.28
C ASN A 7 -11.45 -0.36 -40.68
N ASN A 8 -10.34 0.31 -40.34
CA ASN A 8 -9.09 -0.28 -39.85
C ASN A 8 -9.08 -0.56 -38.33
N GLY A 9 -10.23 -0.51 -37.66
CA GLY A 9 -10.30 -0.82 -36.24
C GLY A 9 -10.02 -2.31 -35.93
N LEU A 10 -9.73 -2.59 -34.67
CA LEU A 10 -9.52 -3.94 -34.15
C LEU A 10 -10.83 -4.74 -34.20
N LYS A 11 -10.74 -5.98 -34.67
CA LYS A 11 -11.85 -6.94 -34.70
C LYS A 11 -11.70 -7.96 -33.58
N PHE A 12 -12.82 -8.33 -32.96
CA PHE A 12 -12.83 -9.27 -31.84
C PHE A 12 -13.83 -10.40 -32.09
N THR A 13 -13.33 -11.63 -31.97
CA THR A 13 -14.15 -12.84 -32.07
C THR A 13 -14.53 -13.29 -30.67
N LYS A 14 -15.84 -13.49 -30.41
CA LYS A 14 -16.28 -14.15 -29.19
C LYS A 14 -15.82 -15.60 -29.18
N LEU A 15 -15.17 -16.06 -28.11
CA LEU A 15 -14.72 -17.44 -27.94
C LEU A 15 -15.48 -18.10 -26.79
N PHE A 16 -15.50 -17.44 -25.63
CA PHE A 16 -16.07 -18.00 -24.39
C PHE A 16 -17.54 -17.61 -24.18
N THR A 17 -17.97 -16.48 -24.77
CA THR A 17 -19.31 -15.91 -24.51
C THR A 17 -20.29 -16.08 -25.67
N LYS A 18 -20.03 -17.01 -26.61
CA LYS A 18 -20.87 -17.23 -27.80
C LYS A 18 -22.33 -17.57 -27.46
N ASN A 19 -22.53 -18.38 -26.43
CA ASN A 19 -23.84 -18.91 -26.04
C ASN A 19 -24.52 -18.09 -24.94
N HIS A 20 -23.93 -16.95 -24.54
CA HIS A 20 -24.42 -16.14 -23.43
C HIS A 20 -24.64 -14.70 -23.89
N SER A 21 -25.81 -14.13 -23.58
CA SER A 21 -26.11 -12.73 -23.85
C SER A 21 -25.34 -11.79 -22.91
N ASN A 22 -25.08 -12.25 -21.68
CA ASN A 22 -24.30 -11.60 -20.65
C ASN A 22 -23.13 -12.53 -20.20
N PRO A 23 -21.87 -12.05 -20.18
CA PRO A 23 -20.71 -12.87 -19.81
C PRO A 23 -20.79 -13.47 -18.40
N TYR A 24 -21.55 -12.83 -17.49
CA TYR A 24 -21.66 -13.31 -16.11
C TYR A 24 -22.56 -14.55 -15.97
N ASP A 25 -23.44 -14.81 -16.93
CA ASP A 25 -24.39 -15.94 -16.89
C ASP A 25 -23.71 -17.28 -17.21
N ALA A 26 -22.42 -17.27 -17.53
CA ALA A 26 -21.63 -18.47 -17.81
C ALA A 26 -21.14 -19.19 -16.54
N PHE A 27 -21.48 -18.68 -15.34
CA PHE A 27 -20.99 -19.21 -14.07
C PHE A 27 -22.13 -19.36 -13.06
N ASP A 28 -22.02 -20.38 -12.21
CA ASP A 28 -22.81 -20.48 -10.99
C ASP A 28 -22.13 -19.72 -9.86
N TYR A 29 -22.91 -18.93 -9.12
CA TYR A 29 -22.41 -18.10 -8.02
C TYR A 29 -22.90 -18.60 -6.66
N GLU A 30 -22.16 -18.23 -5.63
CA GLU A 30 -22.56 -18.35 -4.24
C GLU A 30 -22.08 -17.15 -3.43
N LYS A 31 -22.65 -16.98 -2.24
CA LYS A 31 -22.25 -15.94 -1.30
C LYS A 31 -21.34 -16.51 -0.23
N ARG A 32 -20.24 -15.82 0.04
CA ARG A 32 -19.27 -16.18 1.08
C ARG A 32 -19.01 -15.00 2.02
N SER A 33 -18.37 -15.27 3.15
CA SER A 33 -17.87 -14.24 4.07
C SER A 33 -16.35 -14.25 4.08
N SER A 34 -15.74 -13.09 4.33
CA SER A 34 -14.31 -12.93 4.57
C SER A 34 -14.12 -12.26 5.92
N ILE A 35 -13.43 -12.93 6.85
CA ILE A 35 -13.17 -12.44 8.20
C ILE A 35 -11.67 -12.56 8.47
N LEU A 36 -11.04 -11.44 8.81
CA LEU A 36 -9.65 -11.37 9.23
C LEU A 36 -9.60 -11.02 10.71
N ARG A 37 -8.88 -11.82 11.49
CA ARG A 37 -8.70 -11.63 12.94
C ARG A 37 -7.25 -11.34 13.29
N ASN A 38 -7.04 -10.57 14.35
CA ASN A 38 -5.75 -10.39 15.00
C ASN A 38 -5.40 -11.64 15.83
N PRO A 39 -4.12 -11.81 16.24
CA PRO A 39 -3.70 -12.92 17.11
C PRO A 39 -4.44 -12.98 18.46
N ASP A 40 -4.92 -11.83 18.95
CA ASP A 40 -5.73 -11.71 20.17
C ASP A 40 -7.22 -12.09 19.96
N GLY A 41 -7.60 -12.49 18.75
CA GLY A 41 -8.96 -12.89 18.37
C GLY A 41 -9.89 -11.75 17.93
N SER A 42 -9.47 -10.48 18.08
CA SER A 42 -10.25 -9.32 17.65
C SER A 42 -10.38 -9.25 16.12
N VAL A 43 -11.51 -8.76 15.62
CA VAL A 43 -11.79 -8.69 14.17
C VAL A 43 -11.12 -7.46 13.56
N LEU A 44 -10.22 -7.67 12.61
CA LEU A 44 -9.52 -6.62 11.86
C LEU A 44 -10.29 -6.19 10.61
N PHE A 45 -10.97 -7.14 9.95
CA PHE A 45 -11.81 -6.89 8.78
C PHE A 45 -12.88 -7.96 8.69
N GLU A 46 -14.09 -7.58 8.30
CA GLU A 46 -15.18 -8.49 8.05
C GLU A 46 -16.03 -7.96 6.90
N GLN A 47 -16.38 -8.84 5.97
CA GLN A 47 -17.33 -8.58 4.92
C GLN A 47 -18.14 -9.85 4.64
N HIS A 48 -19.46 -9.71 4.64
CA HIS A 48 -20.41 -10.78 4.34
C HIS A 48 -21.00 -10.61 2.94
N ASP A 49 -21.77 -11.60 2.51
CA ASP A 49 -22.54 -11.60 1.26
C ASP A 49 -21.68 -11.34 0.00
N ILE A 50 -20.44 -11.84 -0.01
CA ILE A 50 -19.53 -11.71 -1.14
C ILE A 50 -19.92 -12.69 -2.24
N GLU A 51 -20.45 -12.19 -3.35
CA GLU A 51 -20.86 -13.00 -4.51
C GLU A 51 -19.66 -13.31 -5.42
N VAL A 52 -19.32 -14.59 -5.54
CA VAL A 52 -18.24 -15.12 -6.39
C VAL A 52 -18.66 -16.43 -7.06
N PRO A 53 -18.04 -16.84 -8.18
CA PRO A 53 -18.27 -18.14 -8.78
C PRO A 53 -17.95 -19.28 -7.80
N LYS A 54 -18.77 -20.33 -7.79
CA LYS A 54 -18.59 -21.50 -6.89
C LYS A 54 -17.20 -22.13 -7.00
N GLN A 55 -16.62 -22.12 -8.19
CA GLN A 55 -15.29 -22.67 -8.47
C GLN A 55 -14.12 -21.91 -7.82
N TRP A 56 -14.35 -20.67 -7.35
CA TRP A 56 -13.29 -19.91 -6.67
C TRP A 56 -12.93 -20.57 -5.33
N SER A 57 -11.67 -20.46 -4.91
CA SER A 57 -11.27 -20.85 -3.55
C SER A 57 -11.67 -19.79 -2.52
N GLN A 58 -11.81 -20.17 -1.24
CA GLN A 58 -12.04 -19.22 -0.16
C GLN A 58 -10.92 -18.16 -0.09
N VAL A 59 -9.66 -18.56 -0.32
CA VAL A 59 -8.51 -17.64 -0.35
C VAL A 59 -8.67 -16.57 -1.45
N ALA A 60 -9.18 -16.94 -2.63
CA ALA A 60 -9.45 -15.97 -3.69
C ALA A 60 -10.57 -14.98 -3.29
N THR A 61 -11.62 -15.47 -2.65
CA THR A 61 -12.70 -14.64 -2.08
C THR A 61 -12.15 -13.66 -1.04
N ASP A 62 -11.29 -14.14 -0.14
CA ASP A 62 -10.68 -13.33 0.91
C ASP A 62 -9.79 -12.23 0.33
N ILE A 63 -8.94 -12.56 -0.65
CA ILE A 63 -8.08 -11.57 -1.31
C ILE A 63 -8.92 -10.52 -2.05
N LEU A 64 -9.97 -10.94 -2.77
CA LEU A 64 -10.87 -10.03 -3.48
C LEU A 64 -11.49 -9.01 -2.51
N ALA A 65 -12.13 -9.50 -1.43
CA ALA A 65 -12.81 -8.65 -0.47
C ALA A 65 -11.84 -7.74 0.31
N GLN A 66 -10.71 -8.29 0.75
CA GLN A 66 -9.78 -7.54 1.61
C GLN A 66 -8.98 -6.49 0.84
N LYS A 67 -8.63 -6.76 -0.43
CA LYS A 67 -7.65 -5.97 -1.20
C LYS A 67 -8.24 -5.24 -2.40
N TYR A 68 -9.20 -5.83 -3.11
CA TYR A 68 -9.59 -5.35 -4.45
C TYR A 68 -10.97 -4.70 -4.50
N PHE A 69 -11.90 -5.09 -3.63
CA PHE A 69 -13.17 -4.41 -3.50
C PHE A 69 -13.00 -2.97 -3.03
N ARG A 70 -13.64 -2.06 -3.75
CA ARG A 70 -13.84 -0.68 -3.32
C ARG A 70 -14.73 -0.70 -2.08
N ARG A 71 -14.24 -0.11 -0.99
CA ARG A 71 -14.92 -0.18 0.32
C ARG A 71 -16.03 0.85 0.53
N ALA A 72 -16.03 1.94 -0.22
CA ALA A 72 -16.96 3.05 -0.03
C ALA A 72 -17.21 3.83 -1.32
N GLY A 73 -18.37 4.48 -1.37
CA GLY A 73 -18.80 5.34 -2.48
C GLY A 73 -19.47 4.60 -3.64
N VAL A 74 -19.69 3.29 -3.51
CA VAL A 74 -20.38 2.48 -4.52
C VAL A 74 -21.89 2.55 -4.27
N PRO A 75 -22.71 2.98 -5.25
CA PRO A 75 -24.16 2.95 -5.13
C PRO A 75 -24.67 1.53 -4.84
N GLN A 76 -25.48 1.40 -3.79
CA GLN A 76 -26.06 0.11 -3.41
C GLN A 76 -27.33 -0.16 -4.21
N ILE A 77 -27.55 -1.42 -4.56
CA ILE A 77 -28.68 -1.86 -5.39
C ILE A 77 -29.65 -2.69 -4.53
N ASP A 78 -30.95 -2.51 -4.73
CA ASP A 78 -32.00 -3.32 -4.10
C ASP A 78 -32.18 -4.68 -4.80
N GLU A 79 -33.03 -5.54 -4.24
CA GLU A 79 -33.33 -6.88 -4.80
C GLU A 79 -33.95 -6.83 -6.21
N LYS A 80 -34.47 -5.66 -6.63
CA LYS A 80 -35.08 -5.44 -7.94
C LYS A 80 -34.09 -4.84 -8.95
N GLY A 81 -32.82 -4.72 -8.59
CA GLY A 81 -31.80 -4.16 -9.47
C GLY A 81 -31.80 -2.63 -9.56
N LYS A 82 -32.52 -1.93 -8.67
CA LYS A 82 -32.58 -0.46 -8.65
C LYS A 82 -31.67 0.14 -7.58
N VAL A 83 -31.15 1.34 -7.85
CA VAL A 83 -30.33 2.08 -6.88
C VAL A 83 -31.14 2.35 -5.62
N LYS A 84 -30.66 1.86 -4.48
CA LYS A 84 -31.27 2.02 -3.17
C LYS A 84 -31.19 3.48 -2.75
N LYS A 85 -32.31 4.03 -2.28
CA LYS A 85 -32.40 5.37 -1.70
C LYS A 85 -32.85 5.29 -0.24
N ASP A 86 -32.36 6.21 0.58
CA ASP A 86 -32.80 6.37 1.96
C ASP A 86 -34.18 7.05 2.05
N LYS A 87 -34.67 7.24 3.28
CA LYS A 87 -35.97 7.88 3.54
C LYS A 87 -36.08 9.31 3.00
N ASN A 88 -34.94 9.97 2.75
CA ASN A 88 -34.85 11.34 2.24
C ASN A 88 -34.63 11.37 0.71
N GLY A 89 -34.60 10.22 0.04
CA GLY A 89 -34.37 10.11 -1.40
C GLY A 89 -32.90 10.15 -1.81
N THR A 90 -31.96 10.12 -0.85
CA THR A 90 -30.52 10.13 -1.11
C THR A 90 -30.03 8.72 -1.46
N VAL A 91 -29.11 8.60 -2.42
CA VAL A 91 -28.53 7.30 -2.80
C VAL A 91 -27.77 6.69 -1.64
N VAL A 92 -28.07 5.43 -1.31
CA VAL A 92 -27.33 4.67 -0.30
C VAL A 92 -26.02 4.21 -0.90
N LEU A 93 -24.90 4.56 -0.25
CA LEU A 93 -23.55 4.20 -0.68
C LEU A 93 -22.96 3.12 0.23
N GLY A 94 -22.06 2.31 -0.33
CA GLY A 94 -21.36 1.23 0.36
C GLY A 94 -20.13 0.79 -0.42
N GLY A 95 -19.75 -0.48 -0.26
CA GLY A 95 -18.65 -1.11 -1.01
C GLY A 95 -19.13 -2.03 -2.13
N GLU A 96 -18.17 -2.53 -2.91
CA GLU A 96 -18.37 -3.68 -3.80
C GLU A 96 -18.56 -4.95 -2.95
N ASN A 97 -19.47 -5.82 -3.38
CA ASN A 97 -19.75 -7.11 -2.77
C ASN A 97 -19.88 -8.25 -3.79
N SER A 98 -19.68 -8.01 -5.08
CA SER A 98 -19.70 -9.03 -6.13
C SER A 98 -18.52 -8.87 -7.08
N ILE A 99 -17.90 -9.98 -7.48
CA ILE A 99 -16.86 -9.94 -8.52
C ILE A 99 -17.38 -9.33 -9.83
N LYS A 100 -18.68 -9.45 -10.11
CA LYS A 100 -19.31 -8.87 -11.32
C LYS A 100 -19.12 -7.36 -11.36
N GLN A 101 -19.20 -6.69 -10.21
CA GLN A 101 -18.99 -5.24 -10.10
C GLN A 101 -17.57 -4.85 -10.48
N THR A 102 -16.59 -5.58 -9.92
CA THR A 102 -15.17 -5.34 -10.20
C THR A 102 -14.80 -5.69 -11.65
N ALA A 103 -15.27 -6.81 -12.17
CA ALA A 103 -15.07 -7.17 -13.57
C ALA A 103 -15.69 -6.14 -14.52
N HIS A 104 -16.91 -5.67 -14.21
CA HIS A 104 -17.60 -4.65 -15.00
C HIS A 104 -16.84 -3.33 -15.04
N ARG A 105 -16.38 -2.80 -13.89
CA ARG A 105 -15.65 -1.53 -13.90
C ARG A 105 -14.31 -1.63 -14.64
N LEU A 106 -13.62 -2.78 -14.59
CA LEU A 106 -12.39 -2.99 -15.36
C LEU A 106 -12.67 -3.11 -16.86
N ALA A 107 -13.39 -4.16 -17.25
CA ALA A 107 -13.67 -4.46 -18.66
C ALA A 107 -14.48 -3.34 -19.34
N GLY A 108 -15.46 -2.78 -18.64
CA GLY A 108 -16.28 -1.67 -19.10
C GLY A 108 -15.47 -0.40 -19.33
N CYS A 109 -14.59 -0.03 -18.39
CA CYS A 109 -13.73 1.15 -18.54
C CYS A 109 -12.73 0.99 -19.70
N TRP A 110 -12.11 -0.18 -19.85
CA TRP A 110 -11.23 -0.44 -20.99
C TRP A 110 -11.98 -0.37 -22.33
N THR A 111 -13.20 -0.89 -22.37
CA THR A 111 -14.07 -0.83 -23.55
C THR A 111 -14.48 0.60 -23.86
N ASP A 112 -14.86 1.38 -22.85
CA ASP A 112 -15.21 2.80 -23.01
C ASP A 112 -14.05 3.61 -23.57
N TRP A 113 -12.83 3.41 -23.04
CA TRP A 113 -11.63 4.03 -23.60
C TRP A 113 -11.38 3.61 -25.04
N GLY A 114 -11.47 2.30 -25.35
CA GLY A 114 -11.30 1.82 -26.72
C GLY A 114 -12.32 2.42 -27.69
N LYS A 115 -13.56 2.62 -27.27
CA LYS A 115 -14.59 3.33 -28.08
C LYS A 115 -14.24 4.80 -28.25
N LYS A 116 -13.91 5.49 -27.16
CA LYS A 116 -13.58 6.94 -27.15
C LYS A 116 -12.41 7.31 -28.05
N TYR A 117 -11.48 6.38 -28.26
CA TYR A 117 -10.29 6.56 -29.07
C TYR A 117 -10.30 5.75 -30.38
N ASP A 118 -11.48 5.29 -30.83
CA ASP A 118 -11.70 4.65 -32.12
C ASP A 118 -10.86 3.37 -32.37
N TYR A 119 -10.63 2.56 -31.32
CA TYR A 119 -9.83 1.34 -31.42
C TYR A 119 -10.60 0.19 -32.09
N PHE A 120 -11.92 0.15 -31.96
CA PHE A 120 -12.73 -0.98 -32.44
C PHE A 120 -13.23 -0.77 -33.86
N ALA A 121 -13.29 -1.84 -34.65
CA ALA A 121 -13.86 -1.77 -36.00
C ALA A 121 -15.38 -1.57 -35.96
N SER A 122 -16.07 -2.06 -34.93
CA SER A 122 -17.51 -1.89 -34.80
C SER A 122 -17.95 -1.92 -33.33
N ASP A 123 -19.19 -1.51 -33.08
CA ASP A 123 -19.82 -1.69 -31.77
C ASP A 123 -19.94 -3.17 -31.36
N ALA A 124 -20.07 -4.08 -32.35
CA ALA A 124 -20.08 -5.51 -32.10
C ALA A 124 -18.71 -6.00 -31.60
N ASP A 125 -17.62 -5.48 -32.17
CA ASP A 125 -16.25 -5.77 -31.72
C ASP A 125 -15.99 -5.23 -30.31
N ALA A 126 -16.47 -4.02 -30.02
CA ALA A 126 -16.37 -3.45 -28.67
C ALA A 126 -17.16 -4.28 -27.64
N LYS A 127 -18.37 -4.74 -27.99
CA LYS A 127 -19.16 -5.63 -27.13
C LYS A 127 -18.46 -6.97 -26.94
N ALA A 128 -17.91 -7.56 -28.00
CA ALA A 128 -17.15 -8.81 -27.91
C ALA A 128 -15.94 -8.65 -26.99
N PHE A 129 -15.19 -7.54 -27.09
CA PHE A 129 -14.07 -7.24 -26.19
C PHE A 129 -14.51 -7.14 -24.72
N TYR A 130 -15.62 -6.44 -24.44
CA TYR A 130 -16.18 -6.37 -23.08
C TYR A 130 -16.55 -7.75 -22.55
N ASP A 131 -17.35 -8.49 -23.32
CA ASP A 131 -17.89 -9.80 -22.90
C ASP A 131 -16.74 -10.78 -22.60
N GLU A 132 -15.79 -10.92 -23.51
CA GLU A 132 -14.65 -11.84 -23.34
C GLU A 132 -13.72 -11.41 -22.21
N SER A 133 -13.47 -10.10 -22.05
CA SER A 133 -12.64 -9.59 -20.94
C SER A 133 -13.28 -9.83 -19.58
N ALA A 134 -14.59 -9.55 -19.45
CA ALA A 134 -15.33 -9.79 -18.22
C ALA A 134 -15.36 -11.29 -17.88
N TYR A 135 -15.61 -12.15 -18.87
CA TYR A 135 -15.55 -13.60 -18.70
C TYR A 135 -14.17 -14.06 -18.21
N MET A 136 -13.09 -13.63 -18.86
CA MET A 136 -11.72 -14.04 -18.50
C MET A 136 -11.33 -13.59 -17.08
N LEU A 137 -11.77 -12.40 -16.64
CA LEU A 137 -11.54 -11.92 -15.28
C LEU A 137 -12.28 -12.79 -14.25
N VAL A 138 -13.56 -13.09 -14.49
CA VAL A 138 -14.39 -13.90 -13.57
C VAL A 138 -13.93 -15.35 -13.54
N ASN A 139 -13.52 -15.91 -14.69
CA ASN A 139 -12.97 -17.25 -14.79
C ASN A 139 -11.52 -17.37 -14.30
N GLN A 140 -10.90 -16.27 -13.85
CA GLN A 140 -9.49 -16.22 -13.44
C GLN A 140 -8.49 -16.70 -14.52
N MET A 141 -8.83 -16.51 -15.81
CA MET A 141 -7.96 -16.84 -16.95
C MET A 141 -6.91 -15.77 -17.21
N ALA A 142 -7.24 -14.53 -16.88
CA ALA A 142 -6.35 -13.39 -17.01
C ALA A 142 -6.53 -12.47 -15.80
N ALA A 143 -5.43 -11.91 -15.32
CA ALA A 143 -5.45 -10.95 -14.23
C ALA A 143 -4.48 -9.79 -14.55
N PRO A 144 -4.96 -8.54 -14.61
CA PRO A 144 -4.07 -7.40 -14.74
C PRO A 144 -3.31 -7.15 -13.42
N ASN A 145 -2.30 -6.29 -13.46
CA ASN A 145 -1.54 -5.90 -12.26
C ASN A 145 -2.44 -5.22 -11.20
N SER A 146 -2.08 -5.31 -9.92
CA SER A 146 -2.95 -4.88 -8.80
C SER A 146 -3.48 -3.44 -8.88
N PRO A 147 -2.71 -2.40 -9.29
CA PRO A 147 -3.25 -1.05 -9.51
C PRO A 147 -4.43 -0.96 -10.46
N GLN A 148 -4.55 -1.86 -11.44
CA GLN A 148 -5.73 -1.93 -12.31
C GLN A 148 -6.97 -2.29 -11.49
N TRP A 149 -6.85 -3.28 -10.60
CA TRP A 149 -7.91 -3.66 -9.69
C TRP A 149 -8.25 -2.55 -8.71
N PHE A 150 -7.30 -1.72 -8.27
CA PHE A 150 -7.60 -0.67 -7.29
C PHE A 150 -8.31 0.55 -7.90
N ASN A 151 -7.86 1.00 -9.08
CA ASN A 151 -8.16 2.35 -9.55
C ASN A 151 -9.00 2.37 -10.83
N THR A 152 -8.95 1.31 -11.65
CA THR A 152 -9.58 1.31 -12.96
C THR A 152 -11.10 1.26 -12.84
N GLY A 153 -11.75 2.15 -13.59
CA GLY A 153 -13.19 2.15 -13.75
C GLY A 153 -14.00 2.69 -12.56
N LEU A 154 -13.37 3.21 -11.51
CA LEU A 154 -14.09 3.80 -10.39
C LEU A 154 -14.95 4.99 -10.83
N TYR A 155 -14.41 5.86 -11.69
CA TYR A 155 -15.17 6.95 -12.29
C TYR A 155 -16.19 6.44 -13.30
N TYR A 156 -15.79 5.53 -14.19
CA TYR A 156 -16.66 4.97 -15.23
C TYR A 156 -17.91 4.28 -14.65
N ALA A 157 -17.75 3.39 -13.67
CA ALA A 157 -18.85 2.57 -13.15
C ALA A 157 -19.66 3.27 -12.06
N TYR A 158 -19.03 4.14 -11.27
CA TYR A 158 -19.64 4.68 -10.05
C TYR A 158 -19.61 6.21 -9.95
N ASN A 159 -19.06 6.91 -10.95
CA ASN A 159 -18.82 8.35 -10.91
C ASN A 159 -17.98 8.79 -9.69
N ILE A 160 -17.17 7.89 -9.13
CA ILE A 160 -16.28 8.21 -8.01
C ILE A 160 -15.10 9.00 -8.55
N ASN A 161 -14.93 10.22 -8.05
CA ASN A 161 -13.80 11.08 -8.38
C ASN A 161 -13.17 11.68 -7.11
N GLY A 162 -12.07 12.41 -7.27
CA GLY A 162 -11.43 13.18 -6.21
C GLY A 162 -10.47 14.21 -6.79
N GLU A 163 -9.99 15.13 -5.96
CA GLU A 163 -9.07 16.20 -6.39
C GLU A 163 -7.78 15.64 -7.02
N SER A 164 -7.15 16.44 -7.89
CA SER A 164 -5.86 16.08 -8.49
C SER A 164 -4.81 15.84 -7.40
N GLN A 165 -4.15 14.69 -7.46
CA GLN A 165 -3.03 14.36 -6.57
C GLN A 165 -1.68 14.52 -7.28
N GLY A 166 -1.68 15.05 -8.51
CA GLY A 166 -0.48 15.36 -9.26
C GLY A 166 0.17 14.18 -9.98
N HIS A 167 -0.57 13.12 -10.29
CA HIS A 167 -0.15 12.10 -11.25
C HIS A 167 -0.32 12.60 -12.69
N PHE A 168 0.31 11.88 -13.61
CA PHE A 168 0.35 12.21 -15.04
C PHE A 168 -0.19 11.05 -15.87
N TYR A 169 -0.70 11.39 -17.05
CA TYR A 169 -1.04 10.46 -18.12
C TYR A 169 -0.51 11.01 -19.45
N VAL A 170 -0.36 10.15 -20.45
CA VAL A 170 -0.06 10.59 -21.81
C VAL A 170 -1.39 10.83 -22.51
N ASP A 171 -1.63 12.06 -22.95
CA ASP A 171 -2.83 12.37 -23.72
C ASP A 171 -2.78 11.63 -25.07
N PRO A 172 -3.73 10.74 -25.37
CA PRO A 172 -3.62 9.84 -26.52
C PRO A 172 -3.79 10.56 -27.86
N LYS A 173 -4.35 11.78 -27.89
CA LYS A 173 -4.50 12.56 -29.13
C LYS A 173 -3.24 13.36 -29.46
N SER A 174 -2.64 14.00 -28.47
CA SER A 174 -1.46 14.85 -28.65
C SER A 174 -0.14 14.13 -28.40
N GLY A 175 -0.16 12.96 -27.75
CA GLY A 175 1.03 12.22 -27.32
C GLY A 175 1.81 12.91 -26.19
N LYS A 176 1.26 13.95 -25.56
CA LYS A 176 1.98 14.75 -24.55
C LYS A 176 1.69 14.28 -23.13
N LEU A 177 2.74 14.23 -22.31
CA LEU A 177 2.62 14.00 -20.88
C LEU A 177 1.84 15.16 -20.23
N THR A 178 0.69 14.83 -19.65
CA THR A 178 -0.28 15.79 -19.13
C THR A 178 -0.58 15.47 -17.67
N ARG A 179 -0.64 16.50 -16.83
CA ARG A 179 -1.05 16.35 -15.43
C ARG A 179 -2.55 16.07 -15.36
N SER A 180 -2.94 15.07 -14.58
CA SER A 180 -4.37 14.79 -14.38
C SER A 180 -5.06 15.92 -13.64
N LYS A 181 -6.29 16.27 -14.07
CA LYS A 181 -7.13 17.28 -13.41
C LYS A 181 -7.82 16.74 -12.17
N ASP A 182 -7.92 15.42 -12.05
CA ASP A 182 -8.58 14.73 -10.94
C ASP A 182 -7.97 13.35 -10.71
N SER A 183 -8.51 12.60 -9.74
CA SER A 183 -7.98 11.31 -9.31
C SER A 183 -8.33 10.14 -10.24
N TYR A 184 -9.53 10.09 -10.82
CA TYR A 184 -10.07 8.84 -11.37
C TYR A 184 -10.63 8.91 -12.80
N THR A 185 -10.73 10.09 -13.43
CA THR A 185 -11.07 10.14 -14.88
C THR A 185 -9.95 9.58 -15.74
N HIS A 186 -8.71 9.81 -15.33
CA HIS A 186 -7.49 9.21 -15.86
C HIS A 186 -6.74 8.58 -14.68
N PRO A 187 -7.12 7.36 -14.25
CA PRO A 187 -6.55 6.75 -13.06
C PRO A 187 -5.05 6.44 -13.26
N GLN A 188 -4.36 6.08 -12.18
CA GLN A 188 -3.01 5.50 -12.22
C GLN A 188 -3.07 3.97 -12.05
N PRO A 189 -3.22 3.19 -13.15
CA PRO A 189 -3.37 1.73 -13.06
C PRO A 189 -2.09 0.98 -13.47
N HIS A 190 -0.91 1.54 -13.18
CA HIS A 190 0.38 0.97 -13.58
C HIS A 190 1.16 0.52 -12.35
N ALA A 191 1.76 -0.67 -12.37
CA ALA A 191 2.48 -1.18 -11.21
C ALA A 191 3.92 -0.69 -11.08
N CYS A 192 4.61 -0.39 -12.18
CA CYS A 192 6.05 -0.17 -12.19
C CYS A 192 6.39 1.21 -12.76
N PHE A 193 7.23 1.96 -12.05
CA PHE A 193 7.77 3.24 -12.51
C PHE A 193 9.28 3.28 -12.29
N ILE A 194 10.00 3.83 -13.26
CA ILE A 194 11.41 4.20 -13.11
C ILE A 194 11.50 5.71 -13.09
N GLN A 195 12.18 6.25 -12.09
CA GLN A 195 12.32 7.69 -11.87
C GLN A 195 13.80 8.06 -11.85
N SER A 196 14.12 9.19 -12.47
CA SER A 196 15.43 9.83 -12.33
C SER A 196 15.47 10.71 -11.08
N VAL A 197 16.68 10.89 -10.58
CA VAL A 197 17.02 11.84 -9.52
C VAL A 197 18.29 12.57 -9.92
N SER A 198 18.28 13.88 -9.74
CA SER A 198 19.44 14.75 -9.93
C SER A 198 20.04 15.08 -8.58
N ASP A 199 21.34 15.38 -8.58
CA ASP A 199 22.07 15.82 -7.40
C ASP A 199 21.75 17.28 -7.03
N ASP A 200 20.49 17.45 -6.64
CA ASP A 200 19.87 18.69 -6.21
C ASP A 200 18.92 18.37 -5.04
N LEU A 201 18.89 19.23 -4.03
CA LEU A 201 18.11 18.96 -2.82
C LEU A 201 16.60 19.04 -3.05
N VAL A 202 16.09 20.15 -3.59
CA VAL A 202 14.66 20.51 -3.54
C VAL A 202 14.06 20.97 -4.87
N ASN A 203 14.86 21.25 -5.88
CA ASN A 203 14.36 21.65 -7.18
C ASN A 203 13.70 20.47 -7.91
N LYS A 204 12.98 20.79 -8.99
CA LYS A 204 12.35 19.79 -9.84
C LYS A 204 13.38 18.76 -10.33
N GLY A 205 13.12 17.48 -10.10
CA GLY A 205 14.03 16.39 -10.41
C GLY A 205 15.06 16.08 -9.31
N GLY A 206 15.13 16.88 -8.25
CA GLY A 206 16.00 16.66 -7.08
C GLY A 206 15.49 15.59 -6.11
N ILE A 207 16.17 15.48 -4.98
CA ILE A 207 16.00 14.43 -3.97
C ILE A 207 14.63 14.50 -3.29
N PHE A 208 14.24 15.66 -2.76
CA PHE A 208 12.93 15.80 -2.09
C PHE A 208 11.76 15.88 -3.08
N ASP A 209 12.01 16.32 -4.32
CA ASP A 209 11.02 16.19 -5.39
C ASP A 209 10.80 14.72 -5.76
N LEU A 210 11.85 13.87 -5.79
CA LEU A 210 11.69 12.42 -5.93
C LEU A 210 10.80 11.85 -4.83
N VAL A 211 11.08 12.16 -3.56
CA VAL A 211 10.24 11.68 -2.44
C VAL A 211 8.77 12.04 -2.65
N THR A 212 8.49 13.27 -3.10
CA THR A 212 7.13 13.73 -3.39
C THR A 212 6.51 12.98 -4.58
N ARG A 213 7.25 12.79 -5.66
CA ARG A 213 6.79 12.05 -6.86
C ARG A 213 6.49 10.60 -6.52
N GLU A 214 7.35 9.94 -5.76
CA GLU A 214 7.17 8.57 -5.31
C GLU A 214 5.98 8.43 -4.36
N ALA A 215 5.78 9.37 -3.43
CA ALA A 215 4.62 9.37 -2.55
C ALA A 215 3.30 9.39 -3.33
N ARG A 216 3.23 10.18 -4.42
CA ARG A 216 2.08 10.20 -5.33
C ARG A 216 1.87 8.84 -6.00
N LEU A 217 2.95 8.20 -6.44
CA LEU A 217 2.89 6.87 -7.07
C LEU A 217 2.43 5.79 -6.08
N PHE A 218 3.00 5.78 -4.88
CA PHE A 218 2.64 4.86 -3.80
C PHE A 218 1.17 5.01 -3.40
N LYS A 219 0.65 6.23 -3.30
CA LYS A 219 -0.76 6.49 -2.98
C LYS A 219 -1.72 5.65 -3.81
N TYR A 220 -1.42 5.44 -5.10
CA TYR A 220 -2.26 4.69 -6.04
C TYR A 220 -1.85 3.22 -6.24
N GLY A 221 -0.93 2.68 -5.44
CA GLY A 221 -0.65 1.23 -5.47
C GLY A 221 0.60 0.82 -6.25
N SER A 222 1.36 1.78 -6.78
CA SER A 222 2.51 1.52 -7.65
C SER A 222 3.81 1.34 -6.88
N GLY A 223 4.78 0.65 -7.48
CA GLY A 223 6.16 0.60 -7.05
C GLY A 223 7.04 1.54 -7.90
N THR A 224 8.16 1.95 -7.32
CA THR A 224 9.11 2.88 -7.94
C THR A 224 10.52 2.31 -7.90
N GLY A 225 11.34 2.67 -8.89
CA GLY A 225 12.76 2.37 -8.94
C GLY A 225 13.57 3.57 -9.37
N SER A 226 14.73 3.79 -8.76
CA SER A 226 15.65 4.87 -9.16
C SER A 226 17.10 4.45 -9.02
N ASN A 227 17.93 4.90 -9.95
CA ASN A 227 19.39 4.84 -9.84
C ASN A 227 19.90 6.13 -9.20
N PHE A 228 20.61 5.99 -8.08
CA PHE A 228 21.10 7.09 -7.24
C PHE A 228 22.57 7.44 -7.47
N SER A 229 23.25 6.80 -8.43
CA SER A 229 24.69 6.95 -8.64
C SER A 229 25.15 8.35 -9.04
N ASN A 230 24.23 9.22 -9.44
CA ASN A 230 24.54 10.61 -9.73
C ASN A 230 24.60 11.49 -8.48
N LEU A 231 24.11 11.01 -7.32
CA LEU A 231 24.22 11.77 -6.07
C LEU A 231 25.65 11.74 -5.59
N ARG A 232 26.12 12.87 -5.05
CA ARG A 232 27.47 12.98 -4.51
C ARG A 232 27.64 12.19 -3.21
N GLY A 233 28.87 11.72 -2.99
CA GLY A 233 29.26 11.01 -1.77
C GLY A 233 29.32 11.89 -0.51
N GLU A 234 29.41 11.24 0.64
CA GLU A 234 29.66 11.88 1.94
C GLU A 234 30.97 12.68 1.92
N GLY A 235 30.94 13.90 2.48
CA GLY A 235 32.12 14.74 2.58
C GLY A 235 32.45 15.56 1.32
N GLU A 236 31.80 15.28 0.18
CA GLU A 236 31.98 16.05 -1.06
C GLU A 236 31.48 17.50 -0.92
N ARG A 237 32.12 18.43 -1.63
CA ARG A 237 31.87 19.87 -1.49
C ARG A 237 30.49 20.26 -2.00
N LEU A 238 29.85 21.21 -1.32
CA LEU A 238 28.60 21.84 -1.77
C LEU A 238 28.87 23.23 -2.36
N ALA A 239 28.04 23.65 -3.33
CA ALA A 239 28.20 24.93 -4.02
C ALA A 239 28.03 26.15 -3.08
N GLY A 240 27.16 26.03 -2.07
CA GLY A 240 26.95 27.07 -1.05
C GLY A 240 27.97 27.05 0.10
N GLY A 241 29.03 26.24 0.00
CA GLY A 241 29.93 25.95 1.12
C GLY A 241 29.47 24.76 1.96
N GLY A 242 30.40 24.16 2.71
CA GLY A 242 30.16 22.95 3.50
C GLY A 242 30.37 21.64 2.74
N LYS A 243 29.87 20.54 3.33
CA LYS A 243 30.07 19.16 2.87
C LYS A 243 28.73 18.42 2.80
N SER A 244 28.63 17.50 1.85
CA SER A 244 27.49 16.59 1.68
C SER A 244 27.38 15.62 2.86
N SER A 245 26.14 15.33 3.29
CA SER A 245 25.80 14.24 4.22
C SER A 245 25.86 12.85 3.58
N GLY A 246 26.12 12.79 2.26
CA GLY A 246 26.23 11.55 1.49
C GLY A 246 24.89 10.91 1.12
N LEU A 247 24.94 10.03 0.12
CA LEU A 247 23.81 9.28 -0.41
C LEU A 247 23.06 8.52 0.68
N MET A 248 23.77 7.80 1.54
CA MET A 248 23.15 6.93 2.54
C MET A 248 22.23 7.69 3.51
N SER A 249 22.52 8.97 3.77
CA SER A 249 21.65 9.84 4.59
C SER A 249 20.28 10.07 3.95
N PHE A 250 20.24 10.32 2.64
CA PHE A 250 19.01 10.54 1.89
C PHE A 250 18.23 9.24 1.65
N LEU A 251 18.92 8.10 1.48
CA LEU A 251 18.25 6.81 1.38
C LEU A 251 17.47 6.47 2.66
N LYS A 252 17.98 6.84 3.85
CA LYS A 252 17.23 6.71 5.11
C LYS A 252 15.95 7.55 5.13
N VAL A 253 15.97 8.77 4.56
CA VAL A 253 14.77 9.61 4.41
C VAL A 253 13.76 8.94 3.47
N ASN A 254 14.23 8.43 2.34
CA ASN A 254 13.40 7.73 1.36
C ASN A 254 12.76 6.47 1.96
N ASP A 255 13.52 5.67 2.72
CA ASP A 255 13.02 4.48 3.41
C ASP A 255 11.92 4.82 4.41
N ARG A 256 12.13 5.85 5.25
CA ARG A 256 11.12 6.30 6.20
C ARG A 256 9.88 6.87 5.51
N ALA A 257 10.05 7.63 4.44
CA ALA A 257 8.94 8.16 3.66
C ALA A 257 8.10 7.04 3.02
N ALA A 258 8.74 6.06 2.38
CA ALA A 258 8.05 4.90 1.81
C ALA A 258 7.35 4.08 2.91
N GLY A 259 8.02 3.86 4.05
CA GLY A 259 7.48 3.13 5.20
C GLY A 259 6.27 3.79 5.88
N ALA A 260 6.08 5.10 5.71
CA ALA A 260 4.92 5.83 6.23
C ALA A 260 3.66 5.68 5.34
N ILE A 261 3.81 5.22 4.09
CA ILE A 261 2.73 5.23 3.10
C ILE A 261 2.13 3.83 2.93
N LYS A 262 0.80 3.74 3.11
CA LYS A 262 0.01 2.57 2.70
C LYS A 262 -0.37 2.73 1.24
N SER A 263 0.11 1.80 0.42
CA SER A 263 0.00 1.86 -1.03
C SER A 263 -1.40 1.46 -1.50
N GLY A 264 -2.02 2.27 -2.39
CA GLY A 264 -3.35 2.01 -2.95
C GLY A 264 -4.52 2.21 -1.97
N GLY A 265 -4.30 2.89 -0.84
CA GLY A 265 -5.34 3.15 0.16
C GLY A 265 -5.85 1.91 0.91
N THR A 266 -5.19 0.75 0.75
CA THR A 266 -5.50 -0.52 1.42
C THR A 266 -4.35 -0.96 2.32
N THR A 267 -4.19 -2.26 2.58
CA THR A 267 -3.20 -2.82 3.51
C THR A 267 -1.82 -3.08 2.88
N ARG A 268 -1.57 -2.65 1.62
CA ARG A 268 -0.29 -2.87 0.93
C ARG A 268 0.76 -1.83 1.36
N ARG A 269 2.02 -2.23 1.46
CA ARG A 269 3.16 -1.33 1.73
C ARG A 269 3.71 -0.74 0.41
N ALA A 270 4.31 0.44 0.48
CA ALA A 270 5.08 0.98 -0.64
C ALA A 270 6.26 0.05 -0.98
N ALA A 271 6.63 0.00 -2.26
CA ALA A 271 7.75 -0.80 -2.75
C ALA A 271 8.70 0.10 -3.55
N LYS A 272 9.97 0.13 -3.13
CA LYS A 272 11.02 0.94 -3.74
C LYS A 272 12.23 0.09 -4.09
N MET A 273 12.70 0.23 -5.33
CA MET A 273 14.00 -0.28 -5.78
C MET A 273 15.00 0.87 -5.76
N VAL A 274 16.18 0.62 -5.18
CA VAL A 274 17.30 1.55 -5.16
C VAL A 274 18.46 0.88 -5.89
N CYS A 275 18.98 1.53 -6.92
CA CYS A 275 20.16 1.08 -7.65
C CYS A 275 21.33 2.03 -7.40
N LEU A 276 22.52 1.44 -7.31
CA LEU A 276 23.79 2.16 -7.19
C LEU A 276 24.85 1.45 -8.04
N ASN A 277 25.65 2.22 -8.77
CA ASN A 277 26.73 1.71 -9.58
C ASN A 277 27.92 1.33 -8.67
N LEU A 278 28.70 0.35 -9.12
CA LEU A 278 29.82 -0.20 -8.33
C LEU A 278 30.97 0.78 -8.08
N ASP A 279 31.07 1.83 -8.89
CA ASP A 279 32.09 2.87 -8.81
C ASP A 279 31.69 4.06 -7.92
N HIS A 280 30.49 4.04 -7.34
CA HIS A 280 30.04 5.10 -6.44
C HIS A 280 30.88 5.10 -5.13
N PRO A 281 31.31 6.26 -4.62
CA PRO A 281 32.18 6.35 -3.44
C PRO A 281 31.60 5.70 -2.17
N GLU A 282 30.27 5.66 -2.04
CA GLU A 282 29.56 5.02 -0.91
C GLU A 282 29.11 3.57 -1.20
N ILE A 283 29.63 2.89 -2.22
CA ILE A 283 29.18 1.54 -2.60
C ILE A 283 29.30 0.52 -1.46
N GLU A 284 30.38 0.54 -0.69
CA GLU A 284 30.58 -0.41 0.41
C GLU A 284 29.55 -0.18 1.53
N ASN A 285 29.23 1.08 1.84
CA ASN A 285 28.17 1.44 2.79
C ASN A 285 26.80 0.97 2.29
N PHE A 286 26.53 1.12 0.99
CA PHE A 286 25.29 0.68 0.38
C PHE A 286 25.12 -0.84 0.45
N ILE A 287 26.16 -1.62 0.12
CA ILE A 287 26.15 -3.08 0.21
C ILE A 287 25.90 -3.56 1.64
N ASN A 288 26.58 -2.94 2.61
CA ASN A 288 26.48 -3.32 4.02
C ASN A 288 25.22 -2.81 4.73
N TRP A 289 24.42 -1.94 4.10
CA TRP A 289 23.33 -1.22 4.78
C TRP A 289 22.31 -2.17 5.43
N LYS A 290 21.84 -3.19 4.70
CA LYS A 290 20.86 -4.14 5.24
C LYS A 290 21.42 -4.96 6.40
N VAL A 291 22.67 -5.40 6.30
CA VAL A 291 23.35 -6.17 7.35
C VAL A 291 23.44 -5.35 8.64
N ILE A 292 23.79 -4.07 8.53
CA ILE A 292 23.87 -3.16 9.70
C ILE A 292 22.48 -2.94 10.33
N GLU A 293 21.43 -2.78 9.53
CA GLU A 293 20.06 -2.64 10.07
C GLU A 293 19.58 -3.93 10.76
N GLU A 294 19.93 -5.11 10.24
CA GLU A 294 19.62 -6.40 10.90
C GLU A 294 20.35 -6.53 12.25
N GLN A 295 21.65 -6.17 12.31
CA GLN A 295 22.41 -6.15 13.55
C GLN A 295 21.80 -5.18 14.58
N LYS A 296 21.34 -4.02 14.11
CA LYS A 296 20.67 -3.04 14.97
C LYS A 296 19.36 -3.58 15.53
N VAL A 297 18.54 -4.27 14.71
CA VAL A 297 17.31 -4.92 15.19
C VAL A 297 17.64 -5.99 16.24
N ALA A 298 18.63 -6.84 15.99
CA ALA A 298 19.07 -7.85 16.95
C ALA A 298 19.50 -7.22 18.29
N ALA A 299 20.30 -6.14 18.24
CA ALA A 299 20.72 -5.41 19.43
C ALA A 299 19.52 -4.78 20.18
N LEU A 300 18.54 -4.21 19.48
CA LEU A 300 17.34 -3.62 20.08
C LEU A 300 16.43 -4.68 20.72
N VAL A 301 16.23 -5.82 20.08
CA VAL A 301 15.44 -6.94 20.61
C VAL A 301 16.12 -7.51 21.86
N ALA A 302 17.41 -7.82 21.77
CA ALA A 302 18.18 -8.35 22.91
C ALA A 302 18.22 -7.35 24.08
N GLY A 303 18.56 -6.10 23.80
CA GLY A 303 18.65 -5.03 24.80
C GLY A 303 17.31 -4.72 25.47
N SER A 304 16.23 -4.60 24.70
CA SER A 304 14.90 -4.30 25.28
C SER A 304 14.37 -5.42 26.17
N LYS A 305 14.54 -6.70 25.78
CA LYS A 305 14.19 -7.85 26.62
C LYS A 305 15.05 -7.91 27.89
N LYS A 306 16.35 -7.59 27.78
CA LYS A 306 17.25 -7.49 28.94
C LYS A 306 16.81 -6.39 29.91
N CYS A 307 16.51 -5.20 29.40
CA CYS A 307 15.97 -4.10 30.20
C CYS A 307 14.69 -4.48 30.90
N LYS A 308 13.68 -5.02 30.19
CA LYS A 308 12.40 -5.42 30.81
C LYS A 308 12.60 -6.37 31.98
N ARG A 309 13.38 -7.44 31.81
CA ARG A 309 13.66 -8.41 32.88
C ARG A 309 14.28 -7.79 34.12
N HIS A 310 15.23 -6.87 33.94
CA HIS A 310 15.88 -6.19 35.07
C HIS A 310 14.95 -5.19 35.75
N LEU A 311 14.17 -4.44 34.97
CA LEU A 311 13.21 -3.48 35.51
C LEU A 311 12.09 -4.19 36.31
N ASP A 312 11.61 -5.34 35.83
CA ASP A 312 10.69 -6.20 36.57
C ASP A 312 11.32 -6.71 37.86
N ALA A 313 12.55 -7.26 37.79
CA ALA A 313 13.24 -7.76 38.97
C ALA A 313 13.50 -6.65 40.02
N ILE A 314 13.73 -5.41 39.59
CA ILE A 314 13.86 -4.25 40.49
C ILE A 314 12.53 -3.94 41.17
N LEU A 315 11.42 -3.93 40.41
CA LEU A 315 10.09 -3.69 40.98
C LEU A 315 9.69 -4.81 41.96
N ASP A 316 9.93 -6.07 41.59
CA ASP A 316 9.68 -7.22 42.44
C ASP A 316 10.50 -7.15 43.73
N ALA A 317 11.79 -6.79 43.64
CA ALA A 317 12.63 -6.62 44.82
C ALA A 317 12.18 -5.46 45.72
N ALA A 318 11.69 -4.36 45.15
CA ALA A 318 11.12 -3.24 45.90
C ALA A 318 9.83 -3.65 46.62
N ASN A 319 8.95 -4.39 45.94
CA ASN A 319 7.72 -4.95 46.51
C ASN A 319 8.01 -5.94 47.64
N GLU A 320 8.95 -6.88 47.44
CA GLU A 320 9.32 -7.91 48.42
C GLU A 320 9.95 -7.29 49.68
N GLY A 321 10.85 -6.32 49.52
CA GLY A 321 11.46 -5.61 50.64
C GLY A 321 10.62 -4.45 51.20
N ASN A 322 9.43 -4.21 50.64
CA ASN A 322 8.51 -3.12 50.96
C ASN A 322 9.17 -1.74 51.12
N SER A 323 10.17 -1.46 50.27
CA SER A 323 10.92 -0.21 50.33
C SER A 323 11.72 0.01 49.04
N SER A 324 11.73 1.27 48.57
CA SER A 324 12.61 1.78 47.51
C SER A 324 13.99 2.21 48.06
N ASP A 325 14.19 2.21 49.38
CA ASP A 325 15.45 2.61 50.00
C ASP A 325 16.47 1.48 49.95
N LEU A 326 17.56 1.71 49.22
CA LEU A 326 18.68 0.79 49.03
C LEU A 326 19.42 0.42 50.32
N THR A 327 19.38 1.29 51.33
CA THR A 327 20.03 1.05 52.63
C THR A 327 19.24 0.06 53.49
N ILE A 328 17.92 0.02 53.29
CA ILE A 328 16.97 -0.85 53.98
C ILE A 328 16.81 -2.15 53.20
N ASN A 329 16.61 -2.05 51.89
CA ASN A 329 16.31 -3.17 51.00
C ASN A 329 17.56 -3.65 50.24
N LYS A 330 18.28 -4.61 50.84
CA LYS A 330 19.47 -5.22 50.22
C LYS A 330 19.15 -6.03 48.95
N LEU A 331 17.94 -6.59 48.83
CA LEU A 331 17.50 -7.30 47.62
C LEU A 331 17.41 -6.31 46.45
N LEU A 332 16.80 -5.15 46.68
CA LEU A 332 16.74 -4.06 45.71
C LEU A 332 18.13 -3.55 45.32
N ALA A 333 19.02 -3.36 46.30
CA ALA A 333 20.40 -2.95 46.02
C ALA A 333 21.13 -3.95 45.10
N LYS A 334 20.93 -5.25 45.32
CA LYS A 334 21.50 -6.31 44.47
C LYS A 334 20.88 -6.32 43.08
N ALA A 335 19.57 -6.15 42.96
CA ALA A 335 18.87 -6.08 41.68
C ALA A 335 19.36 -4.89 40.84
N ILE A 336 19.50 -3.71 41.46
CA ILE A 336 20.03 -2.51 40.80
C ILE A 336 21.50 -2.66 40.41
N ALA A 337 22.33 -3.27 41.26
CA ALA A 337 23.73 -3.55 40.93
C ALA A 337 23.84 -4.47 39.69
N LYS A 338 22.99 -5.51 39.62
CA LYS A 338 22.94 -6.42 38.48
C LYS A 338 22.47 -5.71 37.20
N ALA A 339 21.42 -4.89 37.30
CA ALA A 339 20.92 -4.10 36.17
C ALA A 339 21.97 -3.13 35.63
N LYS A 340 22.72 -2.45 36.51
CA LYS A 340 23.84 -1.56 36.14
C LYS A 340 24.97 -2.33 35.45
N ALA A 341 25.37 -3.47 36.01
CA ALA A 341 26.39 -4.34 35.40
C ALA A 341 25.99 -4.85 34.01
N ASP A 342 24.68 -4.79 33.71
CA ASP A 342 24.07 -5.23 32.47
C ASP A 342 23.64 -4.06 31.55
N ASP A 343 24.15 -2.84 31.79
CA ASP A 343 23.95 -1.62 31.00
C ASP A 343 22.51 -1.11 30.94
N VAL A 344 21.68 -1.45 31.93
CA VAL A 344 20.34 -0.86 32.05
C VAL A 344 20.47 0.63 32.43
N PRO A 345 19.90 1.55 31.64
CA PRO A 345 20.07 2.98 31.92
C PRO A 345 19.45 3.39 33.25
N MET A 346 20.20 4.19 34.03
CA MET A 346 19.78 4.64 35.36
C MET A 346 18.46 5.41 35.36
N SER A 347 18.16 6.15 34.29
CA SER A 347 16.88 6.85 34.15
C SER A 347 15.67 5.92 34.22
N TYR A 348 15.78 4.71 33.64
CA TYR A 348 14.70 3.72 33.72
C TYR A 348 14.61 3.06 35.09
N ILE A 349 15.75 2.81 35.75
CA ILE A 349 15.78 2.28 37.12
C ILE A 349 15.08 3.25 38.08
N PHE A 350 15.44 4.54 38.04
CA PHE A 350 14.82 5.55 38.88
C PHE A 350 13.32 5.71 38.59
N ARG A 351 12.92 5.63 37.32
CA ARG A 351 11.50 5.66 36.95
C ARG A 351 10.71 4.51 37.58
N VAL A 352 11.25 3.28 37.59
CA VAL A 352 10.58 2.14 38.22
C VAL A 352 10.42 2.33 39.73
N LEU A 353 11.45 2.86 40.41
CA LEU A 353 11.35 3.15 41.84
C LEU A 353 10.29 4.21 42.15
N GLN A 354 10.22 5.28 41.36
CA GLN A 354 9.19 6.30 41.49
C GLN A 354 7.79 5.74 41.23
N MET A 355 7.65 4.83 40.26
CA MET A 355 6.38 4.14 40.00
C MET A 355 5.98 3.25 41.18
N TYR A 356 6.94 2.53 41.78
CA TYR A 356 6.70 1.76 43.00
C TYR A 356 6.22 2.66 44.15
N GLU A 357 6.86 3.80 44.39
CA GLU A 357 6.45 4.77 45.43
C GLU A 357 5.04 5.34 45.19
N GLN A 358 4.62 5.40 43.93
CA GLN A 358 3.27 5.81 43.52
C GLN A 358 2.24 4.65 43.59
N GLY A 359 2.65 3.45 44.01
CA GLY A 359 1.78 2.30 44.19
C GLY A 359 1.53 1.45 42.93
N PHE A 360 2.29 1.66 41.85
CA PHE A 360 2.21 0.81 40.66
C PHE A 360 2.80 -0.57 40.94
N LYS A 361 2.14 -1.62 40.44
CA LYS A 361 2.52 -3.03 40.67
C LYS A 361 3.17 -3.70 39.45
N GLU A 362 3.23 -3.02 38.31
CA GLU A 362 3.78 -3.56 37.07
C GLU A 362 4.64 -2.50 36.36
N THR A 363 5.63 -2.95 35.58
CA THR A 363 6.43 -2.06 34.73
C THR A 363 5.80 -1.92 33.34
N ASP A 364 5.62 -0.66 32.90
CA ASP A 364 5.26 -0.34 31.52
C ASP A 364 6.53 -0.07 30.70
N PHE A 365 7.21 -1.15 30.31
CA PHE A 365 8.35 -1.11 29.40
C PHE A 365 8.11 -2.03 28.21
N LYS A 366 7.98 -1.45 27.02
CA LYS A 366 7.75 -2.18 25.77
C LYS A 366 9.02 -2.87 25.30
N THR A 367 8.90 -4.12 24.89
CA THR A 367 9.98 -4.88 24.26
C THR A 367 9.79 -4.89 22.74
N TYR A 368 10.88 -5.11 22.01
CA TYR A 368 10.85 -5.38 20.57
C TYR A 368 10.89 -6.89 20.33
N ASP A 369 10.24 -7.36 19.26
CA ASP A 369 10.15 -8.76 18.85
C ASP A 369 10.97 -9.09 17.60
#